data_AF-A0A1Q2HTA8-F1
#
_entry.id   AF-A0A1Q2HTA8-F1
#
_cell.length_a   1.000
_cell.length_b   1.000
_cell.length_c   1.000
_cell.angle_alpha   90.00
_cell.angle_beta   90.00
_cell.angle_gamma   90.00
#
_symmetry.space_group_name_H-M   'P 1'
#
loop_
_entity.id
_entity.type
_entity.pdbx_description
1 polymer ?
#
loop_
_entity_poly.entity_id
_entity_poly.type
_entity_poly.pdbx_seq_one_letter_code
_entity_poly.pdbx_strand_id
1 'polypeptide(L)'
;MAADQLKKELGMFTLIALGVSGVVGSSWIYTNGSFFEEYGAGGMIFGLALGTLLAACVALSYAQLTGLFPRAGGEVVFSFTILGRTWGFIAGWLLIGAYVSSLAFYFTSFGVLLEFYIPAMDEIPVYTLAGSTVTLPILVAGLALTLLFYFLNVRGASLGGQLQVILFIALIGIGLALAVVGFGAGSVDNFWPPFYEDQNAAMSVLRFVVPGMTYMAGFGLIATLAEDANLPPKKIGWLVVATVLIAGSFYCIVLASSAFIMPWQEVAGMEGVRLFVCGGLVYR
;
A
#
# COMPACT_ATOMS: atom_id res chain seq x y z
N MET A 1 0.51 -14.68 38.72
CA MET A 1 0.29 -13.41 37.99
C MET A 1 -0.89 -13.64 37.08
N ALA A 2 -2.03 -12.98 37.34
CA ALA A 2 -3.16 -13.03 36.42
C ALA A 2 -2.67 -12.44 35.09
N ALA A 3 -2.66 -13.25 34.04
CA ALA A 3 -2.44 -12.73 32.70
C ALA A 3 -3.55 -11.71 32.45
N ASP A 4 -3.15 -10.45 32.28
CA ASP A 4 -4.05 -9.38 31.88
C ASP A 4 -4.75 -9.87 30.60
N GLN A 5 -6.03 -10.22 30.71
CA GLN A 5 -6.75 -10.81 29.58
C GLN A 5 -6.93 -9.70 28.55
N LEU A 6 -6.14 -9.80 27.48
CA LEU A 6 -6.27 -8.93 26.32
C LEU A 6 -7.74 -8.86 25.89
N LYS A 7 -8.31 -7.67 25.86
CA LYS A 7 -9.70 -7.50 25.42
C LYS A 7 -9.76 -7.74 23.92
N LYS A 8 -10.38 -8.85 23.53
CA LYS A 8 -10.64 -9.19 22.13
C LYS A 8 -11.77 -8.34 21.59
N GLU A 9 -11.42 -7.19 21.01
CA GLU A 9 -12.40 -6.19 20.56
C GLU A 9 -12.53 -6.14 19.03
N LEU A 10 -11.58 -6.71 18.28
CA LEU A 10 -11.56 -6.58 16.82
C LEU A 10 -12.45 -7.62 16.14
N GLY A 11 -13.57 -7.15 15.59
CA GLY A 11 -14.45 -7.95 14.74
C GLY A 11 -13.93 -8.09 13.31
N MET A 12 -14.62 -8.92 12.51
CA MET A 12 -14.25 -9.21 11.11
C MET A 12 -14.13 -7.95 10.24
N PHE A 13 -15.11 -7.05 10.33
CA PHE A 13 -15.11 -5.82 9.54
C PHE A 13 -13.93 -4.93 9.89
N THR A 14 -13.65 -4.75 11.18
CA THR A 14 -12.51 -3.96 11.65
C THR A 14 -11.19 -4.57 11.17
N LEU A 15 -11.01 -5.89 11.25
CA LEU A 15 -9.79 -6.55 10.76
C LEU A 15 -9.61 -6.39 9.25
N ILE A 16 -10.68 -6.49 8.45
CA ILE A 16 -10.61 -6.21 7.00
C ILE A 16 -10.26 -4.75 6.75
N ALA A 17 -10.92 -3.81 7.44
CA ALA A 17 -10.64 -2.39 7.29
C ALA A 17 -9.18 -2.07 7.63
N LEU A 18 -8.67 -2.60 8.74
CA LEU A 18 -7.27 -2.46 9.15
C LEU A 18 -6.33 -3.11 8.13
N GLY A 19 -6.60 -4.35 7.71
CA GLY A 19 -5.78 -5.08 6.75
C GLY A 19 -5.72 -4.39 5.39
N VAL A 20 -6.88 -4.06 4.81
CA VAL A 20 -6.95 -3.44 3.48
C VAL A 20 -6.36 -2.05 3.53
N SER A 21 -6.61 -1.25 4.57
CA SER A 21 -5.96 0.07 4.69
C SER A 21 -4.46 0.00 4.98
N GLY A 22 -3.98 -1.10 5.57
CA GLY A 22 -2.54 -1.37 5.69
C GLY A 22 -1.87 -1.70 4.36
N VAL A 23 -2.63 -2.19 3.38
CA VAL A 23 -2.16 -2.49 2.01
C VAL A 23 -2.38 -1.32 1.06
N VAL A 24 -3.56 -0.70 1.12
CA VAL A 24 -3.96 0.40 0.25
C VAL A 24 -3.40 1.71 0.81
N GLY A 25 -2.16 2.02 0.40
CA GLY A 25 -1.49 3.27 0.72
C GLY A 25 -1.87 4.42 -0.23
N SER A 26 -1.06 5.47 -0.24
CA SER A 26 -1.23 6.62 -1.12
C SER A 26 -0.56 6.46 -2.49
N SER A 27 0.22 5.39 -2.70
CA SER A 27 1.03 5.18 -3.90
C SER A 27 0.22 5.19 -5.19
N TRP A 28 -1.02 4.69 -5.19
CA TRP A 28 -1.89 4.69 -6.39
C TRP A 28 -2.27 6.09 -6.88
N ILE A 29 -2.10 7.13 -6.05
CA ILE A 29 -2.36 8.54 -6.42
C ILE A 29 -1.17 9.13 -7.17
N TYR A 30 0.07 8.72 -6.84
CA TYR A 30 1.29 9.43 -7.27
C TYR A 30 2.15 8.71 -8.31
N THR A 31 1.99 7.41 -8.50
CA THR A 31 2.94 6.62 -9.32
C THR A 31 2.38 6.20 -10.67
N ASN A 32 1.09 6.45 -10.90
CA ASN A 32 0.37 5.93 -12.06
C ASN A 32 0.98 6.40 -13.39
N GLY A 33 1.31 7.70 -13.49
CA GLY A 33 1.97 8.27 -14.67
C GLY A 33 3.32 7.62 -14.95
N SER A 34 4.19 7.51 -13.94
CA SER A 34 5.50 6.84 -14.09
C SER A 34 5.38 5.37 -14.50
N PHE A 35 4.37 4.66 -14.01
CA PHE A 35 4.18 3.26 -14.37
C PHE A 35 3.59 3.08 -15.77
N PHE A 36 2.72 3.97 -16.20
CA PHE A 36 2.28 4.02 -17.58
C PHE A 36 3.45 4.30 -18.53
N GLU A 37 4.32 5.24 -18.19
CA GLU A 37 5.53 5.55 -18.97
C GLU A 37 6.47 4.34 -19.09
N GLU A 38 6.73 3.63 -17.98
CA GLU A 38 7.71 2.54 -18.00
C GLU A 38 7.15 1.21 -18.53
N TYR A 39 5.89 0.88 -18.25
CA TYR A 39 5.32 -0.46 -18.50
C TYR A 39 4.13 -0.46 -19.47
N GLY A 40 3.58 0.70 -19.81
CA GLY A 40 2.29 0.82 -20.47
C GLY A 40 1.12 0.49 -19.54
N ALA A 41 -0.09 0.93 -19.91
CA ALA A 41 -1.30 0.65 -19.13
C ALA A 41 -1.57 -0.86 -18.96
N GLY A 42 -1.31 -1.66 -20.00
CA GLY A 42 -1.44 -3.11 -19.95
C GLY A 42 -0.41 -3.76 -19.02
N GLY A 43 0.85 -3.33 -19.08
CA GLY A 43 1.93 -3.87 -18.24
C GLY A 43 1.63 -3.67 -16.77
N MET A 44 1.20 -2.45 -16.42
CA MET A 44 0.77 -2.11 -15.07
C MET A 44 -0.44 -2.92 -14.61
N ILE A 45 -1.57 -2.90 -15.33
CA ILE A 45 -2.82 -3.52 -14.86
C ILE A 45 -2.72 -5.04 -14.82
N PHE A 46 -2.19 -5.68 -15.88
CA PHE A 46 -2.06 -7.15 -15.90
C PHE A 46 -0.93 -7.63 -14.98
N GLY A 47 0.16 -6.87 -14.88
CA GLY A 47 1.25 -7.17 -13.95
C GLY A 47 0.81 -7.06 -12.50
N LEU A 48 -0.01 -6.05 -12.17
CA LEU A 48 -0.60 -5.89 -10.85
C LEU A 48 -1.57 -7.02 -10.52
N ALA A 49 -2.42 -7.43 -11.47
CA ALA A 49 -3.32 -8.56 -11.29
C ALA A 49 -2.53 -9.86 -11.03
N LEU A 50 -1.48 -10.11 -11.81
CA LEU A 50 -0.60 -11.27 -11.62
C LEU A 50 0.15 -11.19 -10.28
N GLY A 51 0.69 -10.03 -9.92
CA GLY A 51 1.35 -9.79 -8.63
C GLY A 51 0.41 -10.01 -7.45
N THR A 52 -0.84 -9.58 -7.57
CA THR A 52 -1.91 -9.84 -6.57
C THR A 52 -2.17 -11.33 -6.43
N LEU A 53 -2.26 -12.08 -7.53
CA LEU A 53 -2.47 -13.54 -7.49
C LEU A 53 -1.30 -14.25 -6.81
N LEU A 54 -0.06 -13.85 -7.11
CA LEU A 54 1.13 -14.39 -6.46
C LEU A 54 1.16 -14.02 -4.96
N ALA A 55 0.81 -12.78 -4.61
CA ALA A 55 0.67 -12.37 -3.21
C ALA A 55 -0.43 -13.15 -2.49
N ALA A 56 -1.52 -13.51 -3.18
CA ALA A 56 -2.57 -14.35 -2.60
C ALA A 56 -2.08 -15.78 -2.30
N CYS A 57 -1.19 -16.33 -3.12
CA CYS A 57 -0.51 -17.59 -2.82
C CYS A 57 0.32 -17.50 -1.54
N VAL A 58 1.06 -16.41 -1.35
CA VAL A 58 1.79 -16.15 -0.09
C VAL A 58 0.80 -16.00 1.07
N ALA A 59 -0.30 -15.27 0.87
CA ALA A 59 -1.34 -15.07 1.88
C ALA A 59 -2.01 -16.39 2.32
N LEU A 60 -2.13 -17.38 1.43
CA LEU A 60 -2.62 -18.72 1.78
C LEU A 60 -1.67 -19.42 2.78
N SER A 61 -0.36 -19.29 2.60
CA SER A 61 0.61 -19.80 3.59
C SER A 61 0.48 -19.05 4.91
N TYR A 62 0.33 -17.72 4.88
CA TYR A 62 0.07 -16.91 6.08
C TYR A 62 -1.22 -17.31 6.78
N ALA A 63 -2.26 -17.64 6.03
CA ALA A 63 -3.55 -18.06 6.59
C ALA A 63 -3.42 -19.33 7.43
N GLN A 64 -2.64 -20.30 6.96
CA GLN A 64 -2.36 -21.53 7.70
C GLN A 64 -1.54 -21.23 8.97
N LEU A 65 -0.48 -20.42 8.83
CA LEU A 65 0.40 -20.05 9.95
C LEU A 65 -0.34 -19.26 11.03
N THR A 66 -1.18 -18.30 10.65
CA THR A 66 -2.02 -17.52 11.57
C THR A 66 -3.03 -18.42 12.29
N GLY A 67 -3.56 -19.43 11.60
CA GLY A 67 -4.46 -20.40 12.22
C GLY A 67 -3.77 -21.31 13.24
N LEU A 68 -2.50 -21.66 13.02
CA LEU A 68 -1.69 -22.51 13.91
C LEU A 68 -1.07 -21.73 15.09
N PHE A 69 -0.63 -20.51 14.83
CA PHE A 69 0.05 -19.64 15.78
C PHE A 69 -0.70 -18.29 15.90
N PRO A 70 -1.91 -18.25 16.50
CA PRO A 70 -2.69 -17.03 16.65
C PRO A 70 -2.10 -16.16 17.78
N ARG A 71 -0.89 -15.67 17.57
CA ARG A 71 -0.14 -14.84 18.51
C ARG A 71 0.19 -13.49 17.90
N ALA A 72 0.28 -12.46 18.72
CA ALA A 72 0.74 -11.15 18.28
C ALA A 72 2.21 -11.25 17.87
N GLY A 73 2.53 -10.77 16.67
CA GLY A 73 3.90 -10.71 16.15
C GLY A 73 4.13 -11.35 14.77
N GLY A 74 3.09 -11.88 14.12
CA GLY A 74 3.08 -12.19 12.69
C GLY A 74 4.31 -12.97 12.22
N GLU A 75 5.03 -12.40 11.25
CA GLU A 75 6.17 -13.02 10.57
C GLU A 75 7.33 -13.35 11.52
N VAL A 76 7.56 -12.54 12.55
CA VAL A 76 8.59 -12.79 13.55
C VAL A 76 8.26 -14.03 14.36
N VAL A 77 7.00 -14.18 14.76
CA VAL A 77 6.54 -15.37 15.50
C VAL A 77 6.59 -16.61 14.61
N PHE A 78 6.15 -16.51 13.36
CA PHE A 78 6.16 -17.63 12.43
C PHE A 78 7.57 -18.14 12.15
N SER A 79 8.48 -17.23 11.79
CA SER A 79 9.88 -17.56 11.51
C SER A 79 10.61 -18.07 12.75
N PHE A 80 10.40 -17.46 13.92
CA PHE A 80 10.98 -17.94 15.17
C PHE A 80 10.50 -19.34 15.54
N THR A 81 9.20 -19.60 15.41
CA THR A 81 8.59 -20.87 15.84
C THR A 81 8.99 -22.03 14.93
N ILE A 82 9.13 -21.79 13.62
CA ILE A 82 9.40 -22.84 12.62
C ILE A 82 10.90 -23.03 12.39
N LEU A 83 11.65 -21.92 12.29
CA LEU A 83 13.05 -21.93 11.85
C LEU A 83 14.03 -21.56 12.97
N GLY A 84 13.54 -21.15 14.14
CA GLY A 84 14.35 -20.82 15.31
C GLY A 84 14.83 -19.36 15.35
N ARG A 85 15.66 -19.08 16.36
CA ARG A 85 16.06 -17.72 16.75
C ARG A 85 16.71 -16.90 15.63
N THR A 86 17.59 -17.49 14.84
CA THR A 86 18.34 -16.76 13.80
C THR A 86 17.41 -16.18 12.74
N TRP A 87 16.47 -16.98 12.25
CA TRP A 87 15.52 -16.54 11.23
C TRP A 87 14.45 -15.59 11.78
N GLY A 88 14.02 -15.79 13.03
CA GLY A 88 13.20 -14.81 13.74
C GLY A 88 13.88 -13.43 13.87
N PHE A 89 15.18 -13.41 14.18
CA PHE A 89 15.97 -12.18 14.26
C PHE A 89 16.09 -11.49 12.90
N ILE A 90 16.40 -12.24 11.84
CA ILE A 90 16.49 -11.70 10.47
C ILE A 90 15.14 -11.11 10.04
N ALA A 91 14.04 -11.85 10.24
CA ALA A 91 12.70 -11.38 9.92
C ALA A 91 12.34 -10.08 10.66
N GLY A 92 12.65 -10.00 11.95
CA GLY A 92 12.45 -8.80 12.75
C GLY A 92 13.22 -7.57 12.21
N TRP A 93 14.49 -7.74 11.85
CA TRP A 93 15.29 -6.64 11.28
C TRP A 93 14.80 -6.19 9.90
N LEU A 94 14.40 -7.14 9.05
CA LEU A 94 13.82 -6.82 7.74
C LEU A 94 12.49 -6.07 7.90
N LEU A 95 11.65 -6.46 8.86
CA LEU A 95 10.41 -5.74 9.16
C LEU A 95 10.66 -4.33 9.69
N ILE A 96 11.62 -4.14 10.60
CA ILE A 96 12.00 -2.80 11.08
C ILE A 96 12.44 -1.94 9.89
N GLY A 97 13.30 -2.47 9.01
CA GLY A 97 13.72 -1.77 7.80
C GLY A 97 12.54 -1.38 6.91
N ALA A 98 11.59 -2.29 6.69
CA ALA A 98 10.38 -2.03 5.92
C ALA A 98 9.52 -0.92 6.55
N TYR A 99 9.29 -0.95 7.87
CA TYR A 99 8.50 0.08 8.55
C TYR A 99 9.18 1.45 8.56
N VAL A 100 10.50 1.51 8.76
CA VAL A 100 11.27 2.77 8.69
C VAL A 100 11.23 3.35 7.27
N SER A 101 11.37 2.51 6.24
CA SER A 101 11.26 2.94 4.85
C SER A 101 9.87 3.48 4.52
N SER A 102 8.81 2.78 4.96
CA SER A 102 7.43 3.24 4.78
C SER A 102 7.16 4.55 5.50
N LEU A 103 7.65 4.70 6.74
CA LEU A 103 7.52 5.97 7.48
C LEU A 103 8.21 7.11 6.74
N ALA A 104 9.42 6.91 6.24
CA ALA A 104 10.16 7.92 5.47
C ALA A 104 9.41 8.33 4.18
N PHE A 105 8.78 7.37 3.51
CA PHE A 105 7.90 7.65 2.37
C PHE A 105 6.72 8.55 2.79
N TYR A 106 5.91 8.13 3.78
CA TYR A 106 4.74 8.91 4.20
C TYR A 106 5.08 10.28 4.77
N PHE A 107 6.25 10.41 5.41
CA PHE A 107 6.75 11.67 5.95
C PHE A 107 6.87 12.75 4.86
N THR A 108 7.38 12.38 3.68
CA THR A 108 7.58 13.33 2.58
C THR A 108 6.35 13.45 1.68
N SER A 109 5.65 12.34 1.41
CA SER A 109 4.47 12.30 0.55
C SER A 109 3.34 13.21 1.02
N PHE A 110 3.18 13.41 2.33
CA PHE A 110 2.14 14.31 2.85
C PHE A 110 2.41 15.78 2.51
N GLY A 111 3.66 16.24 2.65
CA GLY A 111 4.02 17.62 2.32
C GLY A 111 3.86 17.91 0.83
N VAL A 112 4.29 16.96 -0.02
CA VAL A 112 4.08 17.03 -1.47
C VAL A 112 2.59 17.08 -1.83
N LEU A 113 1.73 16.31 -1.16
CA LEU A 113 0.30 16.39 -1.39
C LEU A 113 -0.27 17.78 -1.05
N LEU A 114 0.26 18.43 -0.01
CA LEU A 114 -0.16 19.76 0.37
C LEU A 114 0.29 20.84 -0.62
N GLU A 115 1.37 20.61 -1.36
CA GLU A 115 1.88 21.54 -2.38
C GLU A 115 0.83 21.87 -3.45
N PHE A 116 0.01 20.89 -3.83
CA PHE A 116 -1.12 21.08 -4.76
C PHE A 116 -2.14 22.13 -4.29
N TYR A 117 -2.22 22.41 -2.99
CA TYR A 117 -3.17 23.33 -2.39
C TYR A 117 -2.51 24.55 -1.75
N ILE A 118 -1.25 24.42 -1.35
CA ILE A 118 -0.48 25.40 -0.60
C ILE A 118 0.86 25.60 -1.33
N PRO A 119 0.96 26.59 -2.24
CA PRO A 119 2.17 26.84 -3.02
C PRO A 119 3.42 27.11 -2.18
N ALA A 120 3.25 27.60 -0.94
CA ALA A 120 4.34 27.82 -0.01
C ALA A 120 5.05 26.53 0.45
N MET A 121 4.57 25.34 0.07
CA MET A 121 5.22 24.08 0.40
C MET A 121 6.54 23.87 -0.36
N ASP A 122 6.73 24.48 -1.52
CA ASP A 122 7.99 24.38 -2.30
C ASP A 122 9.04 25.45 -1.91
N GLU A 123 8.76 26.24 -0.86
CA GLU A 123 9.65 27.31 -0.42
C GLU A 123 10.74 26.79 0.54
N ILE A 124 11.90 27.45 0.56
CA ILE A 124 13.02 27.15 1.48
C ILE A 124 13.59 25.73 1.24
N PRO A 125 14.34 25.53 0.15
CA PRO A 125 14.99 24.26 -0.12
C PRO A 125 16.04 23.94 0.95
N VAL A 126 16.06 22.69 1.43
CA VAL A 126 17.01 22.22 2.45
C VAL A 126 18.09 21.34 1.82
N TYR A 127 17.67 20.34 1.04
CA TYR A 127 18.59 19.46 0.30
C TYR A 127 17.91 18.89 -0.94
N THR A 128 18.72 18.44 -1.91
CA THR A 128 18.25 17.73 -3.08
C THR A 128 18.80 16.31 -3.06
N LEU A 129 17.94 15.32 -3.24
CA LEU A 129 18.31 13.91 -3.28
C LEU A 129 17.61 13.23 -4.46
N ALA A 130 18.40 12.53 -5.29
CA ALA A 130 17.91 11.80 -6.45
C ALA A 130 17.01 12.62 -7.41
N GLY A 131 17.32 13.91 -7.57
CA GLY A 131 16.57 14.83 -8.43
C GLY A 131 15.32 15.45 -7.82
N SER A 132 14.96 15.08 -6.58
CA SER A 132 13.87 15.70 -5.82
C SER A 132 14.42 16.65 -4.77
N THR A 133 13.92 17.90 -4.76
CA THR A 133 14.27 18.89 -3.74
C THR A 133 13.32 18.76 -2.56
N VAL A 134 13.89 18.61 -1.37
CA VAL A 134 13.14 18.56 -0.12
C VAL A 134 13.22 19.92 0.55
N THR A 135 12.05 20.48 0.84
CA THR A 135 11.88 21.82 1.39
C THR A 135 11.54 21.76 2.87
N LEU A 136 11.80 22.87 3.58
CA LEU A 136 11.55 22.95 5.01
C LEU A 136 10.06 22.78 5.36
N PRO A 137 9.10 23.39 4.63
CA PRO A 137 7.67 23.18 4.88
C PRO A 137 7.23 21.73 4.77
N ILE A 138 7.72 20.98 3.76
CA ILE A 138 7.44 19.54 3.60
C ILE A 138 7.92 18.76 4.82
N LEU A 139 9.14 19.03 5.30
CA LEU A 139 9.69 18.35 6.48
C LEU A 139 8.88 18.65 7.75
N VAL A 140 8.46 19.91 7.93
CA VAL A 140 7.65 20.33 9.08
C VAL A 140 6.27 19.66 9.05
N ALA A 141 5.63 19.59 7.87
CA ALA A 141 4.34 18.92 7.70
C ALA A 141 4.44 17.42 8.01
N GLY A 142 5.47 16.74 7.49
CA GLY A 142 5.76 15.34 7.78
C GLY A 142 5.99 15.06 9.26
N LEU A 143 6.76 15.92 9.93
CA LEU A 143 7.03 15.82 11.36
C LEU A 143 5.75 16.02 12.17
N ALA A 144 4.95 17.04 11.84
CA ALA A 144 3.69 17.31 12.50
C ALA A 144 2.72 16.13 12.37
N LEU A 145 2.60 15.54 11.17
CA LEU A 145 1.75 14.37 10.93
C LEU A 145 2.25 13.15 11.72
N THR A 146 3.56 12.91 11.74
CA THR A 146 4.16 11.80 12.48
C THR A 146 3.90 11.93 13.98
N LEU A 147 4.10 13.13 14.55
CA LEU A 147 3.81 13.40 15.95
C LEU A 147 2.33 13.26 16.27
N LEU A 148 1.43 13.73 15.38
CA LEU A 148 -0.01 13.55 15.53
C LEU A 148 -0.37 12.07 15.66
N PHE A 149 0.08 11.22 14.73
CA PHE A 149 -0.18 9.79 14.79
C PHE A 149 0.49 9.12 15.98
N TYR A 150 1.71 9.53 16.36
CA TYR A 150 2.35 9.06 17.58
C TYR A 150 1.47 9.32 18.81
N PHE A 151 0.97 10.54 19.00
CA PHE A 151 0.11 10.88 20.13
C PHE A 151 -1.25 10.16 20.08
N LEU A 152 -1.82 9.95 18.89
CA LEU A 152 -3.05 9.17 18.72
C LEU A 152 -2.83 7.71 19.12
N ASN A 153 -1.72 7.10 18.70
CA ASN A 153 -1.39 5.71 19.04
C ASN A 153 -1.11 5.52 20.53
N VAL A 154 -0.49 6.50 21.20
CA VAL A 154 -0.21 6.44 22.65
C VAL A 154 -1.49 6.54 23.50
N ARG A 155 -2.54 7.21 23.02
CA ARG A 155 -3.80 7.41 23.79
C ARG A 155 -4.77 6.23 23.78
N GLY A 156 -4.48 5.17 23.03
CA GLY A 156 -5.20 3.89 23.11
C GLY A 156 -5.63 3.33 21.75
N ALA A 157 -5.50 2.01 21.61
CA ALA A 157 -5.73 1.28 20.36
C ALA A 157 -7.18 1.41 19.82
N SER A 158 -8.18 1.65 20.68
CA SER A 158 -9.58 1.75 20.23
C SER A 158 -9.87 3.02 19.44
N LEU A 159 -9.27 4.16 19.82
CA LEU A 159 -9.39 5.43 19.06
C LEU A 159 -8.68 5.32 17.71
N GLY A 160 -7.48 4.73 17.69
CA GLY A 160 -6.75 4.47 16.45
C GLY A 160 -7.53 3.57 15.49
N GLY A 161 -8.11 2.47 16.00
CA GLY A 161 -8.92 1.55 15.20
C GLY A 161 -10.18 2.20 14.60
N GLN A 162 -10.89 3.04 15.36
CA GLN A 162 -12.06 3.76 14.85
C GLN A 162 -11.69 4.77 13.76
N LEU A 163 -10.64 5.56 13.98
CA LEU A 163 -10.14 6.50 12.97
C LEU A 163 -9.73 5.75 11.70
N GLN A 164 -9.04 4.61 11.83
CA GLN A 164 -8.61 3.81 10.70
C GLN A 164 -9.80 3.29 9.87
N VAL A 165 -10.89 2.87 10.52
CA VAL A 165 -12.12 2.46 9.82
C VAL A 165 -12.73 3.62 9.05
N ILE A 166 -12.78 4.82 9.63
CA ILE A 166 -13.29 6.02 8.94
C ILE A 166 -12.44 6.34 7.71
N LEU A 167 -11.12 6.35 7.86
CA LEU A 167 -10.17 6.60 6.76
C LEU A 167 -10.29 5.52 5.68
N PHE A 168 -10.46 4.26 6.06
CA PHE A 168 -10.70 3.16 5.14
C PHE A 168 -11.98 3.35 4.32
N ILE A 169 -13.09 3.71 4.97
CA ILE A 169 -14.37 3.97 4.28
C ILE A 169 -14.21 5.14 3.29
N ALA A 170 -13.53 6.22 3.70
CA ALA A 170 -13.26 7.35 2.84
C ALA A 170 -12.40 6.96 1.62
N LEU A 171 -11.33 6.19 1.84
CA LEU A 171 -10.44 5.67 0.79
C LEU A 171 -11.20 4.82 -0.24
N ILE A 172 -11.99 3.86 0.22
CA ILE A 172 -12.82 3.03 -0.66
C ILE A 172 -13.86 3.89 -1.38
N GLY A 173 -14.49 4.84 -0.68
CA GLY A 173 -15.47 5.77 -1.27
C GLY A 173 -14.88 6.61 -2.41
N ILE A 174 -13.71 7.21 -2.19
CA ILE A 174 -13.00 8.00 -3.21
C ILE A 174 -12.60 7.12 -4.40
N GLY A 175 -12.00 5.95 -4.14
CA GLY A 175 -11.61 5.04 -5.23
C GLY A 175 -12.80 4.54 -6.03
N LEU A 176 -13.92 4.19 -5.39
CA LEU A 176 -15.15 3.81 -6.09
C LEU A 176 -15.74 4.97 -6.90
N ALA A 177 -15.72 6.20 -6.37
CA ALA A 177 -16.16 7.37 -7.11
C ALA A 177 -15.31 7.58 -8.38
N LEU A 178 -13.98 7.46 -8.26
CA LEU A 178 -13.07 7.51 -9.40
C LEU A 178 -13.32 6.39 -10.41
N ALA A 179 -13.61 5.17 -9.94
CA ALA A 179 -13.93 4.05 -10.80
C ALA A 179 -15.23 4.28 -11.58
N VAL A 180 -16.28 4.75 -10.91
CA VAL A 180 -17.58 5.06 -11.52
C VAL A 180 -17.44 6.17 -12.56
N VAL A 181 -16.73 7.25 -12.23
CA VAL A 181 -16.50 8.35 -13.18
C VAL A 181 -15.62 7.87 -14.34
N GLY A 182 -14.54 7.15 -14.06
CA GLY A 182 -13.59 6.72 -15.07
C GLY A 182 -14.17 5.74 -16.08
N PHE A 183 -14.95 4.74 -15.62
CA PHE A 183 -15.61 3.81 -16.54
C PHE A 183 -16.92 4.34 -17.13
N GLY A 184 -17.59 5.27 -16.45
CA GLY A 184 -18.89 5.80 -16.90
C GLY A 184 -18.78 6.98 -17.88
N ALA A 185 -17.79 7.86 -17.67
CA ALA A 185 -17.56 9.05 -18.50
C ALA A 185 -16.31 8.93 -19.39
N GLY A 186 -15.41 8.01 -19.10
CA GLY A 186 -14.24 7.72 -19.93
C GLY A 186 -14.56 6.87 -21.17
N SER A 187 -13.54 6.58 -21.96
CA SER A 187 -13.62 5.71 -23.14
C SER A 187 -12.67 4.54 -22.99
N VAL A 188 -13.10 3.36 -23.47
CA VAL A 188 -12.22 2.19 -23.61
C VAL A 188 -11.11 2.46 -24.62
N ASP A 189 -11.31 3.35 -25.58
CA ASP A 189 -10.31 3.71 -26.59
C ASP A 189 -9.08 4.36 -25.95
N ASN A 190 -9.24 5.02 -24.79
CA ASN A 190 -8.13 5.62 -24.06
C ASN A 190 -7.15 4.58 -23.49
N PHE A 191 -7.60 3.33 -23.32
CA PHE A 191 -6.76 2.23 -22.90
C PHE A 191 -5.98 1.60 -24.07
N TRP A 192 -6.45 1.76 -25.31
CA TRP A 192 -5.87 1.11 -26.49
C TRP A 192 -4.98 2.06 -27.32
N PRO A 193 -3.80 1.62 -27.77
CA PRO A 193 -3.16 0.33 -27.48
C PRO A 193 -2.61 0.29 -26.03
N PRO A 194 -2.66 -0.86 -25.33
CA PRO A 194 -2.27 -0.96 -23.92
C PRO A 194 -0.76 -0.96 -23.67
N PHE A 195 0.03 -0.97 -24.74
CA PHE A 195 1.49 -0.95 -24.71
C PHE A 195 1.97 0.00 -25.81
N TYR A 196 3.18 0.53 -25.68
CA TYR A 196 3.85 1.22 -26.79
C TYR A 196 4.20 0.22 -27.91
N GLU A 197 4.34 0.71 -29.14
CA GLU A 197 4.59 -0.15 -30.31
C GLU A 197 5.90 -0.94 -30.23
N ASP A 198 6.91 -0.40 -29.55
CA ASP A 198 8.23 -1.00 -29.36
C ASP A 198 8.34 -1.89 -28.11
N GLN A 199 7.29 -1.94 -27.28
CA GLN A 199 7.30 -2.72 -26.05
C GLN A 199 6.94 -4.19 -26.27
N ASN A 200 7.69 -5.07 -25.61
CA ASN A 200 7.28 -6.46 -25.46
C ASN A 200 6.23 -6.58 -24.33
N ALA A 201 4.97 -6.80 -24.70
CA ALA A 201 3.85 -6.89 -23.76
C ALA A 201 4.08 -7.88 -22.60
N ALA A 202 4.58 -9.08 -22.89
CA ALA A 202 4.82 -10.09 -21.85
C ALA A 202 5.92 -9.65 -20.88
N MET A 203 7.00 -9.04 -21.39
CA MET A 203 8.07 -8.54 -20.55
C MET A 203 7.62 -7.35 -19.69
N SER A 204 6.82 -6.43 -20.24
CA SER A 204 6.26 -5.32 -19.47
C SER A 204 5.39 -5.81 -18.31
N VAL A 205 4.53 -6.79 -18.55
CA VAL A 205 3.71 -7.44 -17.51
C VAL A 205 4.60 -8.11 -16.45
N LEU A 206 5.58 -8.90 -16.87
CA LEU A 206 6.46 -9.63 -15.96
C LEU A 206 7.31 -8.70 -15.09
N ARG A 207 7.84 -7.61 -15.67
CA ARG A 207 8.62 -6.62 -14.92
C ARG A 207 7.77 -5.91 -13.86
N PHE A 208 6.48 -5.69 -14.12
CA PHE A 208 5.58 -5.04 -13.17
C PHE A 208 5.10 -5.96 -12.03
N VAL A 209 5.30 -7.28 -12.12
CA VAL A 209 4.89 -8.21 -11.05
C VAL A 209 5.51 -7.86 -9.70
N VAL A 210 6.80 -7.46 -9.67
CA VAL A 210 7.49 -7.11 -8.42
C VAL A 210 6.92 -5.83 -7.79
N PRO A 211 6.74 -4.71 -8.53
CA PRO A 211 5.95 -3.58 -8.07
C PRO A 211 4.54 -3.99 -7.61
N GLY A 212 3.83 -4.81 -8.39
CA GLY A 212 2.49 -5.28 -8.05
C GLY A 212 2.43 -6.08 -6.74
N MET A 213 3.44 -6.90 -6.45
CA MET A 213 3.57 -7.59 -5.15
C MET A 213 3.92 -6.60 -4.02
N THR A 214 4.72 -5.58 -4.30
CA THR A 214 5.06 -4.53 -3.33
C THR A 214 3.83 -3.71 -2.94
N TYR A 215 2.90 -3.48 -3.86
CA TYR A 215 1.59 -2.88 -3.58
C TYR A 215 0.75 -3.69 -2.59
N MET A 216 1.00 -5.00 -2.51
CA MET A 216 0.33 -5.90 -1.57
C MET A 216 1.00 -5.92 -0.19
N ALA A 217 2.15 -5.27 0.00
CA ALA A 217 2.80 -5.20 1.30
C ALA A 217 1.86 -4.61 2.35
N GLY A 218 1.88 -5.17 3.56
CA GLY A 218 1.01 -4.76 4.67
C GLY A 218 -0.13 -5.74 4.99
N PHE A 219 -0.42 -6.73 4.14
CA PHE A 219 -1.47 -7.73 4.42
C PHE A 219 -1.22 -8.53 5.71
N GLY A 220 0.07 -8.66 6.10
CA GLY A 220 0.51 -9.35 7.32
C GLY A 220 -0.01 -8.72 8.61
N LEU A 221 -0.49 -7.46 8.56
CA LEU A 221 -1.08 -6.76 9.71
C LEU A 221 -2.19 -7.58 10.38
N ILE A 222 -3.04 -8.26 9.62
CA ILE A 222 -4.10 -9.10 10.19
C ILE A 222 -3.53 -10.23 11.05
N ALA A 223 -2.42 -10.84 10.64
CA ALA A 223 -1.76 -11.88 11.42
C ALA A 223 -1.20 -11.33 12.74
N THR A 224 -0.68 -10.09 12.73
CA THR A 224 -0.17 -9.43 13.94
C THR A 224 -1.28 -9.09 14.95
N LEU A 225 -2.51 -8.85 14.47
CA LEU A 225 -3.68 -8.53 15.27
C LEU A 225 -4.47 -9.78 15.72
N ALA A 226 -3.91 -10.98 15.54
CA ALA A 226 -4.64 -12.23 15.78
C ALA A 226 -5.04 -12.44 17.25
N GLU A 227 -4.27 -11.93 18.22
CA GLU A 227 -4.61 -12.01 19.65
C GLU A 227 -5.75 -11.06 20.05
N ASP A 228 -5.84 -9.90 19.39
CA ASP A 228 -6.84 -8.85 19.61
C ASP A 228 -8.18 -9.17 18.92
N ALA A 229 -8.15 -10.13 17.99
CA ALA A 229 -9.29 -10.53 17.19
C ALA A 229 -10.30 -11.38 17.98
N ASN A 230 -11.57 -10.98 17.93
CA ASN A 230 -12.68 -11.74 18.46
C ASN A 230 -13.25 -12.73 17.42
N LEU A 231 -12.38 -13.57 16.87
CA LEU A 231 -12.73 -14.56 15.84
C LEU A 231 -11.95 -15.86 16.05
N PRO A 232 -12.45 -17.00 15.55
CA PRO A 232 -11.68 -18.24 15.49
C PRO A 232 -10.39 -18.05 14.68
N PRO A 233 -9.24 -18.60 15.12
CA PRO A 233 -7.94 -18.47 14.44
C PRO A 233 -7.99 -18.76 12.93
N LYS A 234 -8.70 -19.84 12.55
CA LYS A 234 -8.88 -20.21 11.14
C LYS A 234 -9.56 -19.12 10.31
N LYS A 235 -10.52 -18.38 10.89
CA LYS A 235 -11.18 -17.26 10.20
C LYS A 235 -10.22 -16.09 10.04
N ILE A 236 -9.43 -15.76 11.06
CA ILE A 236 -8.42 -14.69 11.00
C ILE A 236 -7.44 -14.97 9.85
N GLY A 237 -6.96 -16.21 9.72
CA GLY A 237 -6.10 -16.61 8.61
C GLY A 237 -6.73 -16.35 7.23
N TRP A 238 -8.00 -16.72 7.03
CA TRP A 238 -8.70 -16.44 5.76
C TRP A 238 -8.91 -14.94 5.50
N LEU A 239 -8.99 -14.10 6.54
CA LEU A 239 -9.06 -12.64 6.36
C LEU A 239 -7.77 -12.05 5.79
N VAL A 240 -6.62 -12.70 6.00
CA VAL A 240 -5.35 -12.32 5.34
C VAL A 240 -5.49 -12.42 3.82
N VAL A 241 -6.02 -13.55 3.34
CA VAL A 241 -6.25 -13.78 1.89
C VAL A 241 -7.30 -12.82 1.36
N ALA A 242 -8.41 -12.63 2.08
CA ALA A 242 -9.45 -11.69 1.69
C ALA A 242 -8.90 -10.26 1.56
N THR A 243 -8.01 -9.85 2.45
CA THR A 243 -7.36 -8.53 2.42
C THR A 243 -6.56 -8.34 1.14
N VAL A 244 -5.74 -9.31 0.75
CA VAL A 244 -4.97 -9.24 -0.50
C VAL A 244 -5.88 -9.15 -1.71
N LEU A 245 -6.93 -9.97 -1.77
CA LEU A 245 -7.84 -9.98 -2.91
C LEU A 245 -8.67 -8.70 -3.01
N ILE A 246 -9.16 -8.17 -1.88
CA ILE A 246 -9.93 -6.92 -1.84
C ILE A 246 -9.02 -5.75 -2.22
N ALA A 247 -7.83 -5.63 -1.63
CA ALA A 247 -6.90 -4.55 -1.93
C ALA A 247 -6.39 -4.61 -3.37
N GLY A 248 -6.01 -5.79 -3.86
CA GLY A 248 -5.56 -5.98 -5.23
C GLY A 248 -6.66 -5.68 -6.25
N SER A 249 -7.90 -6.10 -5.96
CA SER A 249 -9.06 -5.76 -6.80
C SER A 249 -9.33 -4.25 -6.80
N PHE A 250 -9.25 -3.60 -5.63
CA PHE A 250 -9.34 -2.15 -5.53
C PHE A 250 -8.29 -1.45 -6.42
N TYR A 251 -7.01 -1.83 -6.31
CA TYR A 251 -5.97 -1.22 -7.13
C TYR A 251 -6.18 -1.48 -8.63
N CYS A 252 -6.49 -2.72 -9.03
CA CYS A 252 -6.74 -3.03 -10.44
C CYS A 252 -7.90 -2.19 -11.01
N ILE A 253 -9.00 -2.05 -10.26
CA ILE A 253 -10.20 -1.31 -10.70
C ILE A 253 -9.89 0.18 -10.80
N VAL A 254 -9.33 0.78 -9.75
CA VAL A 254 -9.10 2.23 -9.68
C VAL A 254 -7.99 2.69 -10.63
N LEU A 255 -6.93 1.91 -10.75
CA LEU A 255 -5.85 2.23 -11.67
C LEU A 255 -6.29 2.01 -13.12
N ALA A 256 -7.07 0.97 -13.42
CA ALA A 256 -7.63 0.80 -14.76
C ALA A 256 -8.59 1.93 -15.11
N SER A 257 -9.42 2.41 -14.17
CA SER A 257 -10.35 3.51 -14.45
C SER A 257 -9.64 4.81 -14.82
N SER A 258 -8.44 5.05 -14.27
CA SER A 258 -7.63 6.20 -14.65
C SER A 258 -7.19 6.18 -16.13
N ALA A 259 -6.90 4.99 -16.67
CA ALA A 259 -6.56 4.80 -18.08
C ALA A 259 -7.77 4.94 -19.03
N PHE A 260 -8.99 5.02 -18.49
CA PHE A 260 -10.21 5.22 -19.27
C PHE A 260 -10.61 6.70 -19.33
N ILE A 261 -10.22 7.53 -18.35
CA ILE A 261 -10.57 8.96 -18.30
C ILE A 261 -9.89 9.73 -19.43
N MET A 262 -8.61 9.46 -19.66
CA MET A 262 -7.74 10.12 -20.62
C MET A 262 -6.78 9.10 -21.22
N PRO A 263 -6.31 9.25 -22.47
CA PRO A 263 -5.30 8.37 -23.04
C PRO A 263 -4.13 8.18 -22.07
N TRP A 264 -3.81 6.93 -21.74
CA TRP A 264 -2.80 6.64 -20.72
C TRP A 264 -1.42 7.20 -21.08
N GLN A 265 -1.14 7.38 -22.39
CA GLN A 265 0.07 8.01 -22.91
C GLN A 265 0.16 9.49 -22.54
N GLU A 266 -0.97 10.21 -22.48
CA GLU A 266 -1.00 11.59 -22.02
C GLU A 266 -0.74 11.66 -20.51
N VAL A 267 -1.34 10.74 -19.74
CA VAL A 267 -1.12 10.62 -18.30
C VAL A 267 0.35 10.30 -17.98
N ALA A 268 1.00 9.45 -18.80
CA ALA A 268 2.43 9.15 -18.70
C ALA A 268 3.31 10.40 -18.89
N GLY A 269 2.86 11.36 -19.70
CA GLY A 269 3.58 12.61 -19.97
C GLY A 269 3.42 13.70 -18.90
N MET A 270 2.56 13.52 -17.90
CA MET A 270 2.28 14.55 -16.88
C MET A 270 3.40 14.64 -15.82
N GLU A 271 4.06 15.80 -15.75
CA GLU A 271 5.18 16.02 -14.81
C GLU A 271 4.77 15.93 -13.33
N GLY A 272 3.53 16.34 -12.98
CA GLY A 272 3.03 16.33 -11.60
C GLY A 272 2.77 14.95 -10.99
N VAL A 273 2.82 13.87 -11.78
CA VAL A 273 2.53 12.48 -11.34
C VAL A 273 3.82 11.62 -11.34
N ARG A 274 5.00 12.26 -11.28
CA ARG A 274 6.31 11.58 -11.34
C ARG A 274 7.01 11.44 -9.97
N LEU A 275 6.31 11.76 -8.89
CA LEU A 275 6.95 12.28 -7.69
C LEU A 275 7.63 11.25 -6.78
N PHE A 276 7.44 9.94 -6.97
CA PHE A 276 7.84 8.97 -5.92
C PHE A 276 8.35 7.58 -6.33
N VAL A 277 8.52 7.28 -7.61
CA VAL A 277 9.20 6.02 -7.96
C VAL A 277 10.70 6.26 -7.84
N CYS A 278 11.26 5.85 -6.68
CA CYS A 278 12.69 5.77 -6.34
C CYS A 278 13.61 6.35 -7.42
N GLY A 279 14.06 7.58 -7.19
CA GLY A 279 14.76 8.39 -8.18
C GLY A 279 15.76 7.61 -9.03
N GLY A 280 15.55 7.67 -10.35
CA GLY A 280 16.58 7.46 -11.36
C GLY A 280 17.35 6.13 -11.32
N LEU A 281 16.86 5.10 -10.64
CA LEU A 281 17.44 3.75 -10.62
C LEU A 281 16.63 2.76 -11.47
N VAL A 282 15.93 3.26 -12.49
CA VAL A 282 15.67 2.46 -13.69
C VAL A 282 16.92 2.62 -14.54
N TYR A 283 17.73 1.55 -14.56
CA TYR A 283 18.94 1.41 -15.36
C TYR A 283 18.79 2.10 -16.72
N ARG A 284 19.58 3.16 -16.93
CA ARG A 284 20.05 3.49 -18.28
C ARG A 284 21.02 2.40 -18.74
#